data_AF-A0AA39FYJ7-F1
#
_entry.id   AF-A0AA39FYJ7-F1
#
_cell.length_a   1.000
_cell.length_b   1.000
_cell.length_c   1.000
_cell.angle_alpha   90.00
_cell.angle_beta   90.00
_cell.angle_gamma   90.00
#
_symmetry.space_group_name_H-M   'P 1'
#
loop_
_entity.id
_entity.type
_entity.pdbx_description
1 polymer ?
#
loop_
_entity_poly.entity_id
_entity_poly.type
_entity_poly.pdbx_seq_one_letter_code
_entity_poly.pdbx_strand_id
1 'polypeptide(L)'
;MGSGRIKTTYGDAWGEISGNFINNFLQEHPTAGTGPDFDYTAQRNTTGLVGKTVHLICKVKNLGNLTVSWVRHRDIHLLTVGRYTYTSDQRFEALHTPHSEEWILKIRYPQRKDTGIYECQISTTPPVGYKVHLNIV
;
A
#
# COMPACT_ATOMS: atom_id res chain seq x y z
N MET A 1 2.22 -15.20 56.82
CA MET A 1 0.93 -15.33 56.09
C MET A 1 1.19 -15.04 54.62
N GLY A 2 0.84 -15.98 53.72
CA GLY A 2 0.82 -15.84 52.25
C GLY A 2 2.20 -15.80 51.58
N SER A 3 2.74 -16.80 50.88
CA SER A 3 2.24 -17.64 49.77
C SER A 3 1.78 -16.86 48.53
N GLY A 4 2.52 -17.01 47.41
CA GLY A 4 1.90 -17.31 46.11
C GLY A 4 2.14 -16.36 44.91
N ARG A 5 3.14 -16.69 44.07
CA ARG A 5 3.07 -17.05 42.63
C ARG A 5 2.43 -16.08 41.57
N ILE A 6 3.32 -15.45 40.78
CA ILE A 6 3.42 -15.19 39.29
C ILE A 6 2.16 -14.89 38.43
N LYS A 7 2.24 -13.80 37.61
CA LYS A 7 2.07 -13.67 36.13
C LYS A 7 2.04 -12.17 35.76
N THR A 8 2.62 -11.60 34.70
CA THR A 8 2.88 -12.02 33.31
C THR A 8 4.07 -11.27 32.70
N THR A 9 4.84 -11.97 31.86
CA THR A 9 5.88 -11.52 30.91
C THR A 9 5.35 -10.55 29.85
N TYR A 10 5.95 -9.35 29.75
CA TYR A 10 6.33 -8.60 28.54
C TYR A 10 6.57 -7.14 28.97
N GLY A 11 7.80 -6.78 29.33
CA GLY A 11 8.07 -5.43 29.85
C GLY A 11 9.47 -4.87 29.65
N ASP A 12 10.48 -5.67 29.30
CA ASP A 12 11.87 -5.28 29.58
C ASP A 12 12.81 -5.42 28.37
N ALA A 13 12.55 -4.70 27.28
CA ALA A 13 13.50 -4.67 26.15
C ALA A 13 13.62 -3.28 25.47
N TRP A 14 13.51 -2.18 26.22
CA TRP A 14 13.75 -0.83 25.71
C TRP A 14 14.84 -0.07 26.50
N GLY A 15 15.82 -0.80 27.02
CA GLY A 15 16.80 -0.25 27.97
C GLY A 15 18.21 -0.01 27.45
N GLU A 16 18.58 -0.34 26.21
CA GLU A 16 19.99 -0.30 25.79
C GLU A 16 20.17 -0.14 24.28
N ILE A 17 19.95 1.06 23.74
CA ILE A 17 20.54 1.44 22.45
C ILE A 17 21.13 2.85 22.60
N SER A 18 22.42 2.96 22.32
CA SER A 18 23.17 4.22 22.40
C SER A 18 22.53 5.30 21.53
N GLY A 19 22.53 6.56 22.01
CA GLY A 19 21.92 7.70 21.29
C GLY A 19 22.48 7.93 19.88
N ASN A 20 23.66 7.38 19.58
CA ASN A 20 24.25 7.39 18.24
C ASN A 20 23.48 6.52 17.25
N PHE A 21 22.79 5.45 17.68
CA PHE A 21 22.00 4.59 16.80
C PHE A 21 20.69 5.25 16.38
N ILE A 22 20.02 5.97 17.29
CA ILE A 22 18.80 6.73 16.96
C ILE A 22 19.15 7.90 16.03
N ASN A 23 20.26 8.60 16.29
CA ASN A 23 20.75 9.67 15.41
C ASN A 23 21.11 9.15 14.01
N ASN A 24 21.72 7.97 13.90
CA ASN A 24 21.99 7.33 12.59
C ASN A 24 20.70 6.89 11.87
N PHE A 25 19.66 6.47 12.59
CA PHE A 25 18.37 6.04 12.00
C PHE A 25 17.51 7.21 11.53
N LEU A 26 17.56 8.37 12.20
CA LEU A 26 16.86 9.59 11.77
C LEU A 26 17.64 10.40 10.71
N GLN A 27 18.88 9.99 10.39
CA GLN A 27 19.77 10.65 9.44
C GLN A 27 19.91 9.93 8.10
N GLU A 28 19.01 9.01 7.76
CA GLU A 28 18.70 8.72 6.34
C GLU A 28 17.44 9.49 5.94
N HIS A 29 17.59 10.81 5.80
CA HIS A 29 16.69 11.56 4.93
C HIS A 29 17.08 11.18 3.50
N PRO A 30 16.20 10.52 2.71
CA PRO A 30 16.49 10.27 1.31
C PRO A 30 16.80 11.61 0.66
N THR A 31 17.95 11.70 -0.01
CA THR A 31 18.22 12.80 -0.94
C THR A 31 16.99 12.97 -1.82
N ALA A 32 16.36 14.15 -1.76
CA ALA A 32 15.20 14.47 -2.56
C ALA A 32 15.54 14.21 -4.04
N GLY A 33 15.04 13.10 -4.59
CA GLY A 33 15.20 12.76 -6.01
C GLY A 33 15.80 11.38 -6.36
N THR A 34 16.17 10.51 -5.41
CA THR A 34 16.78 9.19 -5.74
C THR A 34 15.94 7.96 -5.42
N GLY A 35 14.87 8.10 -4.63
CA GLY A 35 13.97 7.01 -4.25
C GLY A 35 12.69 6.94 -5.08
N PRO A 36 11.95 5.82 -5.00
CA PRO A 36 10.63 5.72 -5.60
C PRO A 36 9.69 6.73 -4.93
N ASP A 37 8.91 7.46 -5.72
CA ASP A 37 7.98 8.46 -5.19
C ASP A 37 6.62 8.37 -5.88
N PHE A 38 5.57 8.60 -5.10
CA PHE A 38 4.22 8.65 -5.63
C PHE A 38 3.96 10.03 -6.24
N ASP A 39 3.39 10.06 -7.43
CA ASP A 39 2.85 11.31 -7.94
C ASP A 39 1.54 11.65 -7.20
N TYR A 40 1.64 12.46 -6.16
CA TYR A 40 0.49 12.86 -5.34
C TYR A 40 -0.48 13.79 -6.07
N THR A 41 -0.15 14.28 -7.27
CA THR A 41 -1.10 15.00 -8.13
C THR A 41 -2.15 14.08 -8.74
N ALA A 42 -1.93 12.76 -8.71
CA ALA A 42 -2.91 11.77 -9.14
C ALA A 42 -4.20 11.82 -8.28
N GLN A 43 -5.29 11.30 -8.86
CA GLN A 43 -6.61 11.37 -8.25
C GLN A 43 -6.74 10.41 -7.05
N ARG A 44 -6.96 10.97 -5.85
CA ARG A 44 -7.21 10.19 -4.63
C ARG A 44 -8.64 9.68 -4.49
N ASN A 45 -9.59 10.29 -5.20
CA ASN A 45 -11.02 10.00 -5.07
C ASN A 45 -11.61 9.67 -6.44
N THR A 46 -11.96 8.41 -6.68
CA THR A 46 -12.54 7.96 -7.94
C THR A 46 -14.02 7.64 -7.73
N THR A 47 -14.90 8.25 -8.52
CA THR A 47 -16.32 7.91 -8.53
C THR A 47 -16.62 7.09 -9.78
N GLY A 48 -17.28 5.95 -9.60
CA GLY A 48 -17.69 5.05 -10.68
C GLY A 48 -19.17 4.75 -10.63
N LEU A 49 -19.72 4.30 -11.77
CA LEU A 49 -21.10 3.86 -11.86
C LEU A 49 -21.19 2.34 -11.66
N VAL A 50 -22.24 1.87 -10.99
CA VAL A 50 -22.51 0.43 -10.88
C VAL A 50 -22.48 -0.24 -12.26
N GLY A 51 -21.77 -1.37 -12.35
CA GLY A 51 -21.68 -2.16 -13.58
C GLY A 51 -20.76 -1.60 -14.66
N LYS A 52 -20.27 -0.35 -14.54
CA LYS A 52 -19.33 0.26 -15.51
C LYS A 52 -17.91 0.13 -15.00
N THR A 53 -17.01 -0.34 -15.86
CA THR A 53 -15.60 -0.55 -15.51
C THR A 53 -14.98 0.73 -14.95
N VAL A 54 -14.26 0.60 -13.84
CA VAL A 54 -13.51 1.69 -13.20
C VAL A 54 -12.01 1.37 -13.23
N HIS A 55 -11.20 2.42 -13.32
CA HIS A 55 -9.75 2.34 -13.24
C HIS A 55 -9.27 3.17 -12.05
N LEU A 56 -8.57 2.54 -11.11
CA LEU A 56 -7.82 3.24 -10.07
C LEU A 56 -6.39 3.38 -10.55
N ILE A 57 -5.88 4.61 -10.59
CA ILE A 57 -4.58 4.93 -11.16
C ILE A 57 -3.64 5.32 -10.03
N CYS A 58 -2.46 4.71 -10.02
CA CYS A 58 -1.34 5.07 -9.16
C CYS A 58 -0.15 5.38 -10.05
N LYS A 59 0.53 6.49 -9.79
CA LYS A 59 1.72 6.90 -10.55
C LYS A 59 2.94 6.83 -9.64
N VAL A 60 3.96 6.09 -10.05
CA VAL A 60 5.19 5.90 -9.28
C VAL A 60 6.39 6.24 -10.15
N LYS A 61 7.14 7.25 -9.73
CA LYS A 61 8.39 7.69 -10.35
C LYS A 61 9.55 6.92 -9.74
N ASN A 62 10.61 6.70 -10.51
CA ASN A 62 11.86 6.10 -10.02
C ASN A 62 11.67 4.74 -9.30
N LEU A 63 10.76 3.89 -9.78
CA LEU A 63 10.44 2.61 -9.13
C LEU A 63 11.65 1.66 -9.02
N GLY A 64 12.57 1.72 -9.99
CA GLY A 64 13.74 0.83 -10.04
C GLY A 64 13.32 -0.64 -10.11
N ASN A 65 13.91 -1.47 -9.25
CA ASN A 65 13.62 -2.91 -9.17
C ASN A 65 12.52 -3.25 -8.15
N LEU A 66 11.86 -2.24 -7.58
CA LEU A 66 10.76 -2.44 -6.65
C LEU A 66 9.47 -2.80 -7.39
N THR A 67 8.50 -3.30 -6.65
CA THR A 67 7.21 -3.71 -7.20
C THR A 67 6.10 -2.86 -6.61
N VAL A 68 5.11 -2.57 -7.45
CA VAL A 68 3.86 -1.95 -7.02
C VAL A 68 2.78 -3.01 -6.83
N SER A 69 2.05 -2.98 -5.72
CA SER A 69 0.93 -3.86 -5.44
C SER A 69 -0.35 -3.10 -5.12
N TRP A 70 -1.51 -3.65 -5.47
CA TRP A 70 -2.80 -3.11 -5.03
C TRP A 70 -3.38 -3.96 -3.90
N VAL A 71 -3.80 -3.31 -2.83
CA VAL A 71 -4.39 -3.93 -1.64
C VAL A 71 -5.75 -3.30 -1.34
N ARG A 72 -6.75 -4.11 -1.01
CA ARG A 72 -8.05 -3.64 -0.51
C ARG A 72 -8.00 -3.49 1.01
N HIS A 73 -8.28 -2.31 1.54
CA HIS A 73 -8.12 -2.04 2.98
C HIS A 73 -9.15 -2.72 3.87
N ARG A 74 -10.38 -2.94 3.39
CA ARG A 74 -11.47 -3.49 4.22
C ARG A 74 -11.12 -4.85 4.86
N ASP A 75 -10.35 -5.66 4.15
CA ASP A 75 -9.98 -7.03 4.51
C ASP A 75 -8.49 -7.33 4.27
N ILE A 76 -7.68 -6.30 4.00
CA ILE A 76 -6.24 -6.41 3.73
C ILE A 76 -5.97 -7.42 2.59
N HIS A 77 -6.89 -7.50 1.62
CA HIS A 77 -6.80 -8.49 0.56
C HIS A 77 -5.88 -7.99 -0.55
N LEU A 78 -4.84 -8.77 -0.86
CA LEU A 78 -3.92 -8.50 -1.95
C LEU A 78 -4.63 -8.74 -3.30
N LEU A 79 -4.68 -7.72 -4.15
CA LEU A 79 -5.37 -7.78 -5.44
C LEU A 79 -4.38 -8.06 -6.57
N THR A 80 -3.26 -7.33 -6.61
CA THR A 80 -2.26 -7.42 -7.69
C THR A 80 -0.85 -7.23 -7.16
N VAL A 81 0.13 -7.81 -7.85
CA VAL A 81 1.57 -7.61 -7.65
C VAL A 81 2.21 -7.35 -9.01
N GLY A 82 2.68 -6.13 -9.24
CA GLY A 82 3.12 -5.67 -10.54
C GLY A 82 2.03 -5.86 -11.59
N ARG A 83 2.36 -6.61 -12.65
CA ARG A 83 1.45 -6.98 -13.76
C ARG A 83 0.61 -8.22 -13.49
N TYR A 84 0.82 -8.90 -12.36
CA TYR A 84 0.14 -10.13 -12.02
C TYR A 84 -1.09 -9.85 -11.14
N THR A 85 -2.24 -10.38 -11.52
CA THR A 85 -3.46 -10.36 -10.70
C THR A 85 -3.42 -11.54 -9.73
N TYR A 86 -3.30 -11.24 -8.44
CA TYR A 86 -3.17 -12.23 -7.36
C TYR A 86 -4.52 -12.79 -6.92
N THR A 87 -5.55 -11.93 -6.85
CA THR A 87 -6.90 -12.35 -6.45
C THR A 87 -7.54 -13.27 -7.50
N SER A 88 -8.38 -14.21 -7.05
CA SER A 88 -9.18 -15.07 -7.93
C SER A 88 -10.46 -14.39 -8.45
N ASP A 89 -10.85 -13.23 -7.88
CA ASP A 89 -11.98 -12.45 -8.39
C ASP A 89 -11.61 -11.84 -9.74
N GLN A 90 -12.11 -12.46 -10.80
CA GLN A 90 -11.82 -12.11 -12.20
C GLN A 90 -12.18 -10.67 -12.56
N ARG A 91 -12.97 -9.96 -11.76
CA ARG A 91 -13.31 -8.55 -12.03
C ARG A 91 -12.11 -7.63 -11.87
N PHE A 92 -11.15 -7.99 -11.03
CA PHE A 92 -9.94 -7.21 -10.80
C PHE A 92 -8.87 -7.61 -11.80
N GLU A 93 -8.16 -6.63 -12.35
CA GLU A 93 -7.13 -6.85 -13.35
C GLU A 93 -6.00 -5.83 -13.16
N ALA A 94 -4.75 -6.32 -13.22
CA ALA A 94 -3.56 -5.49 -13.17
C ALA A 94 -3.24 -4.98 -14.57
N LEU A 95 -3.24 -3.66 -14.76
CA LEU A 95 -2.87 -3.03 -16.01
C LEU A 95 -1.63 -2.15 -15.81
N HIS A 96 -0.60 -2.41 -16.61
CA HIS A 96 0.61 -1.60 -16.64
C HIS A 96 1.28 -1.73 -18.00
N THR A 97 1.49 -0.60 -18.65
CA THR A 97 2.20 -0.50 -19.92
C THR A 97 3.71 -0.47 -19.64
N PRO A 98 4.54 -1.27 -20.34
CA PRO A 98 5.99 -1.21 -20.17
C PRO A 98 6.53 0.22 -20.30
N HIS A 99 7.44 0.62 -19.40
CA HIS A 99 8.04 1.96 -19.31
C HIS A 99 7.08 3.09 -18.89
N SER A 100 5.81 2.79 -18.59
CA SER A 100 4.90 3.76 -17.96
C SER A 100 5.18 3.87 -16.47
N GLU A 101 4.92 5.03 -15.89
CA GLU A 101 4.88 5.21 -14.44
C GLU A 101 3.50 4.84 -13.86
N GLU A 102 2.51 4.54 -14.72
CA GLU A 102 1.14 4.25 -14.34
C GLU A 102 0.91 2.77 -14.00
N TRP A 103 0.42 2.54 -12.78
CA TRP A 103 0.00 1.25 -12.26
C TRP A 103 -1.50 1.30 -12.02
N ILE A 104 -2.26 0.57 -12.82
CA ILE A 104 -3.71 0.69 -12.88
C ILE A 104 -4.36 -0.58 -12.34
N LEU A 105 -5.26 -0.42 -11.38
CA LEU A 105 -6.20 -1.47 -10.98
C LEU A 105 -7.51 -1.26 -11.76
N LYS A 106 -7.81 -2.18 -12.67
CA LYS A 106 -9.08 -2.22 -13.38
C LYS A 106 -10.09 -3.07 -12.60
N ILE A 107 -11.30 -2.55 -12.42
CA ILE A 107 -12.40 -3.23 -11.73
C ILE A 107 -13.59 -3.31 -12.69
N ARG A 108 -13.89 -4.51 -13.18
CA ARG A 108 -15.03 -4.77 -14.08
C ARG A 108 -16.31 -4.96 -13.29
N TYR A 109 -17.40 -4.43 -13.81
CA TYR A 109 -18.75 -4.55 -13.24
C TYR A 109 -18.80 -4.27 -11.72
N PRO A 110 -18.24 -3.13 -11.26
CA PRO A 110 -18.19 -2.82 -9.84
C PRO A 110 -19.59 -2.69 -9.25
N GLN A 111 -19.71 -3.06 -7.99
CA GLN A 111 -20.93 -3.07 -7.20
C GLN A 111 -20.80 -2.04 -6.08
N ARG A 112 -21.92 -1.58 -5.51
CA ARG A 112 -21.89 -0.63 -4.37
C ARG A 112 -21.03 -1.12 -3.19
N LYS A 113 -20.93 -2.44 -2.99
CA LYS A 113 -20.10 -3.08 -1.96
C LYS A 113 -18.58 -2.99 -2.20
N ASP A 114 -18.16 -2.60 -3.40
CA ASP A 114 -16.76 -2.38 -3.76
C ASP A 114 -16.31 -0.95 -3.38
N THR A 115 -17.21 -0.06 -2.96
CA THR A 115 -16.85 1.24 -2.37
C THR A 115 -15.93 1.03 -1.17
N GLY A 116 -14.87 1.83 -1.10
CA GLY A 116 -13.91 1.79 -0.01
C GLY A 116 -12.51 2.25 -0.40
N ILE A 117 -11.55 2.00 0.49
CA ILE A 117 -10.15 2.36 0.30
C ILE A 117 -9.41 1.20 -0.37
N TYR A 118 -8.68 1.55 -1.42
CA TYR A 118 -7.69 0.74 -2.11
C TYR A 118 -6.34 1.42 -1.95
N GLU A 119 -5.28 0.65 -1.80
CA GLU A 119 -3.93 1.19 -1.61
C GLU A 119 -2.98 0.60 -2.63
N CYS A 120 -2.31 1.49 -3.33
CA CYS A 120 -1.15 1.19 -4.15
C CYS A 120 0.08 1.23 -3.25
N GLN A 121 0.77 0.11 -3.09
CA GLN A 121 1.93 -0.02 -2.21
C GLN A 121 3.21 -0.25 -3.02
N ILE A 122 4.31 0.38 -2.61
CA ILE A 122 5.65 0.09 -3.14
C ILE A 122 6.35 -0.83 -2.16
N SER A 123 7.05 -1.85 -2.67
CA SER A 123 7.77 -2.87 -1.89
C SER A 123 9.05 -2.35 -1.19
N THR A 124 9.07 -1.09 -0.74
CA THR A 124 10.11 -0.57 0.16
C THR A 124 10.04 -1.26 1.53
N THR A 125 11.07 -1.07 2.36
CA THR A 125 11.08 -1.56 3.75
C THR A 125 11.26 -0.37 4.70
N PRO A 126 10.23 0.06 5.45
CA PRO A 126 8.85 -0.46 5.43
C PRO A 126 8.09 -0.10 4.13
N PRO A 127 7.01 -0.84 3.78
CA PRO A 127 6.20 -0.53 2.61
C PRO A 127 5.57 0.85 2.71
N VAL A 128 5.64 1.63 1.62
CA VAL A 128 4.96 2.93 1.50
C VAL A 128 3.72 2.79 0.62
N GLY A 129 2.64 3.48 0.99
CA GLY A 129 1.33 3.31 0.36
C GLY A 129 0.67 4.63 -0.08
N TYR A 130 0.00 4.58 -1.23
CA TYR A 130 -0.86 5.64 -1.77
C TYR A 130 -2.31 5.17 -1.78
N LYS A 131 -3.13 5.79 -0.93
CA LYS A 131 -4.55 5.44 -0.75
C LYS A 131 -5.44 6.15 -1.77
N VAL A 132 -6.31 5.38 -2.40
CA VAL A 132 -7.37 5.79 -3.32
C VAL A 132 -8.72 5.38 -2.75
N HIS A 133 -9.62 6.34 -2.60
CA HIS A 133 -11.00 6.10 -2.23
C HIS A 133 -11.86 5.89 -3.49
N LEU A 134 -12.47 4.71 -3.61
CA LEU A 134 -13.44 4.39 -4.64
C LEU A 134 -14.85 4.59 -4.10
N ASN A 135 -15.67 5.38 -4.80
CA ASN A 135 -17.09 5.54 -4.54
C ASN A 135 -17.92 5.03 -5.73
N ILE A 136 -18.75 4.01 -5.52
CA ILE A 136 -19.65 3.47 -6.54
C ILE A 136 -21.08 3.95 -6.31
N VAL A 137 -21.60 4.71 -7.28
CA VAL A 137 -22.94 5.32 -7.24
C VAL A 137 -23.93 4.67 -8.20
#